data_AF-A0A537SVE4-F1
#
_entry.id   AF-A0A537SVE4-F1
#
_cell.length_a   1.000
_cell.length_b   1.000
_cell.length_c   1.000
_cell.angle_alpha   90.00
_cell.angle_beta   90.00
_cell.angle_gamma   90.00
#
_symmetry.space_group_name_H-M   'P 1'
#
loop_
_entity.id
_entity.type
_entity.pdbx_description
1 polymer ?
#
loop_
_entity_poly.entity_id
_entity_poly.type
_entity_poly.pdbx_seq_one_letter_code
_entity_poly.pdbx_strand_id
1 'polypeptide(L)'
;MNDVSGPITGTAQRVARASPLTTGAFNRGQFDCIDTTQNTNSLLLVLDQLKLLQHHTIAAPVARFPPHNTAVIRDRKSNGLWTVDPWTHKSGEVPDIFPLAKWKAGEIRP
;
A
#
# COMPACT_ATOMS: atom_id res chain seq x y z
N MET A 1 -18.49 -7.60 -2.34
CA MET A 1 -18.27 -7.24 -0.92
C MET A 1 -17.27 -6.09 -0.77
N ASN A 2 -17.25 -5.08 -1.66
CA ASN A 2 -16.06 -4.22 -1.83
C ASN A 2 -16.26 -2.75 -1.42
N ASP A 3 -17.04 -2.45 -0.38
CA ASP A 3 -17.17 -1.05 0.08
C ASP A 3 -17.63 -0.91 1.55
N VAL A 4 -17.23 -1.83 2.43
CA VAL A 4 -17.62 -1.75 3.86
C VAL A 4 -16.44 -1.40 4.77
N SER A 5 -15.20 -1.71 4.36
CA SER A 5 -14.03 -1.48 5.19
C SER A 5 -13.76 0.01 5.42
N GLY A 6 -13.94 0.85 4.39
CA GLY A 6 -13.72 2.29 4.47
C GLY A 6 -14.56 2.96 5.58
N PRO A 7 -15.90 2.83 5.55
CA PRO A 7 -16.75 3.39 6.59
C PRO A 7 -16.50 2.80 7.99
N ILE A 8 -16.28 1.48 8.10
CA ILE A 8 -16.03 0.81 9.40
C ILE A 8 -14.73 1.30 10.04
N THR A 9 -13.69 1.51 9.23
CA THR A 9 -12.36 1.96 9.71
C THR A 9 -12.23 3.48 9.78
N GLY A 10 -13.28 4.23 9.41
CA GLY A 10 -13.26 5.70 9.36
C GLY A 10 -12.40 6.27 8.22
N THR A 11 -12.04 5.46 7.22
CA THR A 11 -11.11 5.82 6.13
C THR A 11 -11.80 6.09 4.79
N ALA A 12 -13.14 6.08 4.74
CA ALA A 12 -13.92 6.29 3.52
C ALA A 12 -13.67 7.64 2.82
N GLN A 13 -13.25 8.66 3.57
CA GLN A 13 -12.97 10.00 3.05
C GLN A 13 -11.54 10.16 2.51
N ARG A 14 -10.75 9.07 2.48
CA ARG A 14 -9.39 9.10 1.93
C ARG A 14 -9.43 9.34 0.41
N VAL A 15 -8.62 10.28 -0.03
CA VAL A 15 -8.40 10.65 -1.43
C VAL A 15 -7.13 9.95 -1.95
N ALA A 16 -7.20 9.45 -3.17
CA ALA A 16 -6.06 8.91 -3.90
C ALA A 16 -4.95 9.96 -4.07
N ARG A 17 -3.69 9.50 -4.09
CA ARG A 17 -2.50 10.33 -4.35
C ARG A 17 -2.28 11.49 -3.37
N ALA A 18 -2.82 11.40 -2.15
CA ALA A 18 -2.56 12.39 -1.11
C ALA A 18 -1.06 12.44 -0.75
N SER A 19 -0.50 13.64 -0.67
CA SER A 19 0.93 13.85 -0.38
C SER A 19 1.11 15.00 0.62
N PRO A 20 2.19 14.98 1.43
CA PRO A 20 2.53 16.07 2.35
C PRO A 20 2.75 17.42 1.65
N LEU A 21 2.96 17.41 0.33
CA LEU A 21 3.15 18.61 -0.48
C LEU A 21 1.87 19.08 -1.17
N THR A 22 0.76 18.34 -1.05
CA THR A 22 -0.51 18.63 -1.73
C THR A 22 -1.70 18.42 -0.79
N THR A 23 -2.66 17.56 -1.15
CA THR A 23 -3.95 17.36 -0.46
C THR A 23 -3.82 16.76 0.95
N GLY A 24 -2.64 16.25 1.34
CA GLY A 24 -2.39 15.69 2.67
C GLY A 24 -1.97 16.71 3.72
N ALA A 25 -1.31 17.81 3.35
CA ALA A 25 -0.64 18.73 4.29
C ALA A 25 -1.58 19.41 5.30
N PHE A 26 -2.85 19.60 4.93
CA PHE A 26 -3.83 20.38 5.72
C PHE A 26 -5.16 19.66 5.92
N ASN A 27 -5.28 18.40 5.51
CA ASN A 27 -6.51 17.65 5.63
C ASN A 27 -6.30 16.45 6.57
N ARG A 28 -6.71 16.63 7.83
CA ARG A 28 -6.50 15.68 8.93
C ARG A 28 -7.06 14.27 8.70
N GLY A 29 -7.92 14.08 7.69
CA GLY A 29 -8.48 12.78 7.32
C GLY A 29 -7.74 12.06 6.18
N GLN A 30 -6.64 12.62 5.66
CA GLN A 30 -5.91 12.07 4.52
C GLN A 30 -4.67 11.30 4.96
N PHE A 31 -4.38 10.22 4.24
CA PHE A 31 -3.19 9.40 4.44
C PHE A 31 -2.22 9.62 3.29
N ASP A 32 -1.00 10.02 3.62
CA ASP A 32 0.07 10.14 2.64
C ASP A 32 0.65 8.76 2.26
N CYS A 33 1.69 8.73 1.41
CA CYS A 33 2.31 7.48 0.98
C CYS A 33 2.96 6.68 2.12
N ILE A 34 3.42 7.37 3.18
CA ILE A 34 4.02 6.75 4.36
C ILE A 34 2.92 6.09 5.18
N ASP A 35 1.83 6.80 5.46
CA ASP A 35 0.67 6.30 6.20
C ASP A 35 0.07 5.08 5.51
N THR A 36 -0.14 5.16 4.18
CA THR A 36 -0.68 4.04 3.41
C THR A 36 0.26 2.84 3.43
N THR A 37 1.57 3.06 3.44
CA THR A 37 2.55 1.98 3.53
C THR A 37 2.49 1.29 4.90
N GLN A 38 2.43 2.06 5.99
CA GLN A 38 2.37 1.51 7.35
C GLN A 38 1.06 0.77 7.62
N ASN A 39 -0.07 1.31 7.19
CA ASN A 39 -1.37 0.65 7.31
C ASN A 39 -1.40 -0.67 6.52
N THR A 40 -0.87 -0.66 5.29
CA THR A 40 -0.78 -1.88 4.47
C THR A 40 0.13 -2.92 5.11
N ASN A 41 1.29 -2.51 5.63
CA ASN A 41 2.22 -3.42 6.30
C ASN A 41 1.60 -4.04 7.57
N SER A 42 0.84 -3.25 8.34
CA SER A 42 0.11 -3.73 9.51
C SER A 42 -0.96 -4.75 9.14
N LEU A 43 -1.72 -4.52 8.07
CA LEU A 43 -2.68 -5.49 7.55
C LEU A 43 -1.98 -6.78 7.11
N LEU A 44 -0.87 -6.69 6.39
CA LEU A 44 -0.09 -7.85 5.96
C LEU A 44 0.39 -8.67 7.18
N LEU A 45 0.85 -8.02 8.26
CA LEU A 45 1.25 -8.69 9.49
C LEU A 45 0.08 -9.46 10.12
N VAL A 46 -1.12 -8.88 10.17
CA VAL A 46 -2.33 -9.59 10.66
C VAL A 46 -2.63 -10.81 9.77
N LEU A 47 -2.56 -10.66 8.44
CA LEU A 47 -2.78 -11.77 7.50
C LEU A 47 -1.74 -12.89 7.66
N ASP A 48 -0.48 -12.55 7.93
CA ASP A 48 0.58 -13.52 8.18
C ASP A 48 0.36 -14.29 9.49
N GLN A 49 0.00 -13.58 10.58
CA GLN A 49 -0.34 -14.19 11.86
C GLN A 49 -1.53 -15.16 11.75
N LEU A 50 -2.51 -14.82 10.92
CA LEU A 50 -3.66 -15.68 10.59
C LEU A 50 -3.32 -16.80 9.59
N LYS A 51 -2.07 -16.90 9.12
CA LYS A 51 -1.61 -17.88 8.13
C LYS A 51 -2.34 -17.79 6.79
N LEU A 52 -2.81 -16.59 6.42
CA LEU A 52 -3.51 -16.33 5.16
C LEU A 52 -2.53 -15.99 4.02
N LEU A 53 -1.27 -15.66 4.31
CA LEU A 53 -0.21 -15.46 3.31
C LEU A 53 0.48 -16.78 2.93
N GLN A 54 -0.24 -17.65 2.24
CA GLN A 54 0.26 -18.99 1.89
C GLN A 54 1.41 -18.97 0.86
N HIS A 55 1.36 -18.05 -0.10
CA HIS A 55 2.32 -17.99 -1.21
C HIS A 55 3.40 -16.93 -1.03
N HIS A 56 3.23 -16.03 -0.06
CA HIS A 56 4.10 -14.87 0.11
C HIS A 56 4.63 -14.76 1.55
N THR A 57 5.73 -14.04 1.71
CA THR A 57 6.25 -13.53 2.98
C THR A 57 6.28 -12.02 2.94
N ILE A 58 6.23 -11.36 4.09
CA ILE A 58 6.39 -9.91 4.18
C ILE A 58 7.88 -9.56 4.03
N ALA A 59 8.19 -8.50 3.29
CA ALA A 59 9.53 -7.95 3.16
C ALA A 59 9.58 -6.51 3.70
N ALA A 60 10.78 -5.98 3.90
CA ALA A 60 10.95 -4.60 4.36
C ALA A 60 10.31 -3.61 3.37
N PRO A 61 9.53 -2.63 3.83
CA PRO A 61 9.02 -1.56 3.00
C PRO A 61 10.13 -0.81 2.28
N VAL A 62 9.81 -0.24 1.11
CA VAL A 62 10.79 0.46 0.26
C VAL A 62 10.31 1.87 -0.04
N ALA A 63 11.25 2.81 -0.07
CA ALA A 63 11.05 4.19 -0.48
C ALA A 63 11.89 4.54 -1.71
N ARG A 64 11.47 5.57 -2.46
CA ARG A 64 12.23 6.18 -3.57
C ARG A 64 12.02 7.69 -3.62
N PHE A 65 12.81 8.38 -4.46
CA PHE A 65 12.66 9.80 -4.74
C PHE A 65 12.10 10.02 -6.17
N PRO A 66 11.14 10.93 -6.42
CA PRO A 66 10.41 11.78 -5.45
C PRO A 66 9.67 10.94 -4.40
N PRO A 67 9.40 11.48 -3.19
CA PRO A 67 9.08 10.68 -2.01
C PRO A 67 7.84 9.83 -2.23
N HIS A 68 8.05 8.52 -2.40
CA HIS A 68 7.00 7.52 -2.48
C HIS A 68 7.45 6.24 -1.79
N ASN A 69 6.51 5.65 -1.03
CA ASN A 69 6.75 4.48 -0.19
C ASN A 69 5.76 3.39 -0.56
N THR A 70 6.16 2.13 -0.41
CA THR A 70 5.28 0.98 -0.60
C THR A 70 5.61 -0.13 0.38
N ALA A 71 4.58 -0.89 0.79
CA ALA A 71 4.76 -2.18 1.41
C ALA A 71 5.27 -3.19 0.35
N VAL A 72 5.97 -4.24 0.80
CA VAL A 72 6.58 -5.23 -0.10
C VAL A 72 6.28 -6.63 0.40
N ILE A 73 5.90 -7.50 -0.53
CA ILE A 73 5.80 -8.94 -0.32
C ILE A 73 6.82 -9.67 -1.19
N ARG A 74 7.24 -10.84 -0.73
CA ARG A 74 8.15 -11.74 -1.43
C ARG A 74 7.43 -13.03 -1.76
N ASP A 75 7.39 -13.39 -3.03
CA ASP A 75 6.89 -14.68 -3.48
C ASP A 75 7.81 -15.81 -3.01
N ARG A 76 7.25 -16.83 -2.36
CA ARG A 76 8.02 -17.93 -1.75
C ARG A 76 8.67 -18.83 -2.80
N LYS A 77 8.07 -18.96 -3.99
CA LYS A 77 8.53 -19.88 -5.04
C LYS A 77 9.68 -19.30 -5.85
N SER A 78 9.54 -18.06 -6.29
CA SER A 78 10.49 -17.36 -7.17
C SER A 78 11.47 -16.47 -6.41
N ASN A 79 11.22 -16.19 -5.12
CA ASN A 79 11.92 -15.17 -4.34
C ASN A 79 11.76 -13.74 -4.89
N GLY A 80 10.82 -13.53 -5.83
CA GLY A 80 10.56 -12.23 -6.43
C GLY A 80 9.91 -11.25 -5.45
N LEU A 81 10.30 -9.98 -5.51
CA LEU A 81 9.74 -8.90 -4.69
C LEU A 81 8.66 -8.14 -5.45
N TRP A 82 7.55 -7.90 -4.78
CA TRP A 82 6.36 -7.25 -5.33
C TRP A 82 5.88 -6.15 -4.39
N THR A 83 5.45 -5.04 -4.97
CA THR A 83 4.82 -3.96 -4.23
C THR A 83 3.41 -4.31 -3.82
N VAL A 84 2.93 -3.69 -2.75
CA VAL A 84 1.51 -3.63 -2.39
C VAL A 84 1.23 -2.15 -2.10
N ASP A 85 0.75 -1.44 -3.13
CA ASP A 85 0.70 0.02 -3.14
C ASP A 85 -0.74 0.52 -3.36
N PRO A 86 -1.47 0.90 -2.30
CA PRO A 86 -2.83 1.45 -2.42
C PRO A 86 -2.85 2.97 -2.66
N TRP A 87 -1.69 3.63 -2.76
CA TRP A 87 -1.63 5.09 -2.67
C TRP A 87 -2.39 5.79 -3.82
N THR A 88 -2.35 5.20 -5.01
CA THR A 88 -2.99 5.63 -6.27
C THR A 88 -4.51 5.47 -6.30
N HIS A 89 -5.07 4.70 -5.37
CA HIS A 89 -6.47 4.28 -5.34
C HIS A 89 -7.22 4.90 -4.16
N LYS A 90 -8.53 4.71 -4.03
CA LYS A 90 -9.31 5.10 -2.85
C LYS A 90 -9.21 4.04 -1.75
N SER A 91 -9.68 4.36 -0.54
CA SER A 91 -9.76 3.35 0.52
C SER A 91 -10.71 2.21 0.12
N GLY A 92 -10.31 0.97 0.41
CA GLY A 92 -11.10 -0.22 0.09
C GLY A 92 -10.95 -0.74 -1.34
N GLU A 93 -10.31 0.00 -2.23
CA GLU A 93 -9.97 -0.47 -3.58
C GLU A 93 -8.76 -1.41 -3.56
N VAL A 94 -8.63 -2.23 -4.61
CA VAL A 94 -7.53 -3.19 -4.75
C VAL A 94 -6.22 -2.41 -4.96
N PRO A 95 -5.16 -2.68 -4.18
CA PRO A 95 -3.88 -2.01 -4.35
C PRO A 95 -3.15 -2.43 -5.63
N ASP A 96 -2.22 -1.60 -6.09
CA ASP A 96 -1.31 -1.96 -7.16
C ASP A 96 -0.28 -2.99 -6.68
N ILE A 97 -0.30 -4.18 -7.30
CA ILE A 97 0.63 -5.27 -7.04
C ILE A 97 1.44 -5.57 -8.29
N PHE A 98 2.75 -5.28 -8.27
CA PHE A 98 3.63 -5.52 -9.41
C PHE A 98 5.12 -5.59 -9.01
N PRO A 99 6.03 -6.03 -9.90
CA PRO A 99 7.43 -6.25 -9.53
C PRO A 99 8.10 -4.99 -8.98
N LEU A 100 8.77 -5.12 -7.84
CA LEU A 100 9.45 -4.01 -7.16
C LEU A 100 10.47 -3.29 -8.06
N ALA A 101 11.15 -4.02 -8.94
CA ALA A 101 12.11 -3.45 -9.88
C ALA A 101 11.45 -2.44 -10.84
N LYS A 102 10.25 -2.74 -11.32
CA LYS A 102 9.47 -1.86 -12.20
C LYS A 102 8.97 -0.63 -11.46
N TRP A 103 8.45 -0.83 -10.24
CA TRP A 103 8.02 0.28 -9.38
C TRP A 103 9.19 1.24 -9.12
N LYS A 104 10.38 0.72 -8.79
CA LYS A 104 11.58 1.55 -8.59
C LYS A 104 11.95 2.37 -9.83
N ALA A 105 11.72 1.84 -11.03
CA ALA A 105 12.07 2.48 -12.29
C ALA A 105 11.17 3.66 -12.67
N GLY A 106 10.05 3.91 -11.97
CA GLY A 106 9.11 4.97 -12.38
C GLY A 106 7.70 4.48 -12.61
N GLU A 107 7.52 3.19 -12.91
CA GLU A 107 6.24 2.65 -13.33
C GLU A 107 5.22 2.76 -12.20
N ILE A 108 4.03 3.24 -12.53
CA ILE A 108 2.85 3.27 -11.67
C ILE A 108 1.75 2.61 -12.50
N ARG A 109 1.03 1.64 -11.92
CA ARG A 109 -0.14 1.08 -12.60
C ARG A 109 -1.30 2.09 -12.50
N PRO A 110 -2.07 2.28 -13.58
CA PRO A 110 -3.17 3.23 -13.61
C PRO A 110 -4.31 2.84 -12.67
#